data_AF-A0A661JI88-F1
#
_entry.id   AF-A0A661JI88-F1
#
_cell.length_a   1.000
_cell.length_b   1.000
_cell.length_c   1.000
_cell.angle_alpha   90.00
_cell.angle_beta   90.00
_cell.angle_gamma   90.00
#
_symmetry.space_group_name_H-M   'P 1'
#
loop_
_entity.id
_entity.type
_entity.pdbx_description
1 polymer ?
#
loop_
_entity_poly.entity_id
_entity_poly.type
_entity_poly.pdbx_seq_one_letter_code
_entity_poly.pdbx_strand_id
1 'polypeptide(L)'
;MKLKNRSVNGALNKKGFTLVELMIVVIIIGILTAVGVPLYLGYVKDAKVSSAKAVIGTIVNAEKVEHQKTGSFKEVTTEQFEGDPANNPLGIDVRDATQFWTLSVTDVDADGFKVTATGKAGTDYEDTEVILDYSRSGDETWTIS
;
A
#
# COMPACT_ATOMS: atom_id res chain seq x y z
N MET A 1 57.90 31.68 39.69
CA MET A 1 56.83 30.67 39.80
C MET A 1 56.77 29.92 38.47
N LYS A 2 57.27 28.67 38.38
CA LYS A 2 57.30 27.89 37.12
C LYS A 2 56.13 26.92 37.10
N LEU A 3 55.19 27.09 36.16
CA LEU A 3 54.09 26.15 35.94
C LEU A 3 54.65 24.92 35.20
N LYS A 4 54.59 23.76 35.86
CA LYS A 4 54.97 22.47 35.26
C LYS A 4 53.83 22.01 34.35
N ASN A 5 54.00 22.20 33.04
CA ASN A 5 53.09 21.71 32.01
C ASN A 5 53.00 20.18 32.08
N ARG A 6 51.87 19.65 32.54
CA ARG A 6 51.64 18.20 32.64
C ARG A 6 51.10 17.72 31.29
N SER A 7 51.99 17.24 30.43
CA SER A 7 51.59 16.55 29.20
C SER A 7 50.88 15.24 29.58
N VAL A 8 49.55 15.23 29.44
CA VAL A 8 48.74 14.02 29.59
C VAL A 8 48.77 13.30 28.24
N ASN A 9 49.82 12.51 28.00
CA ASN A 9 49.85 11.57 26.89
C ASN A 9 48.98 10.36 27.25
N GLY A 10 47.65 10.54 27.24
CA GLY A 10 46.72 9.43 27.19
C GLY A 10 46.78 8.83 25.80
N ALA A 11 47.54 7.74 25.62
CA ALA A 11 47.44 6.92 24.44
C ALA A 11 46.01 6.35 24.40
N LEU A 12 45.12 7.03 23.68
CA LEU A 12 43.79 6.50 23.36
C LEU A 12 44.02 5.21 22.59
N ASN A 13 43.76 4.09 23.26
CA ASN A 13 43.93 2.74 22.74
C ASN A 13 42.98 2.56 21.55
N LYS A 14 43.45 2.91 20.34
CA LYS A 14 42.68 2.77 19.10
C LYS A 14 42.63 1.28 18.73
N LYS A 15 41.77 0.54 19.43
CA LYS A 15 41.33 -0.79 19.00
C LYS A 15 40.52 -0.61 17.71
N GLY A 16 41.12 -0.98 16.58
CA GLY A 16 40.41 -1.07 15.30
C GLY A 16 39.57 -2.34 15.23
N PHE A 17 38.52 -2.32 14.41
CA PHE A 17 37.72 -3.50 14.07
C PHE A 17 38.59 -4.48 13.28
N THR A 18 38.51 -5.78 13.58
CA THR A 18 39.25 -6.78 12.79
C THR A 18 38.53 -7.05 11.47
N LEU A 19 39.30 -7.39 10.43
CA LEU A 19 38.72 -7.80 9.14
C LEU A 19 37.82 -9.03 9.29
N VAL A 20 38.18 -9.95 10.18
CA VAL A 20 37.40 -11.18 10.44
C VAL A 20 36.06 -10.85 11.10
N GLU A 21 36.02 -9.91 12.05
CA GLU A 21 34.75 -9.45 12.64
C GLU A 21 33.84 -8.84 11.58
N LEU A 22 34.38 -8.06 10.64
CA LEU A 22 33.59 -7.49 9.55
C LEU A 22 33.07 -8.58 8.60
N MET A 23 33.90 -9.57 8.26
CA MET A 23 33.51 -10.66 7.35
C MET A 23 32.35 -11.49 7.91
N ILE A 24 32.40 -11.85 9.19
CA ILE A 24 31.33 -12.62 9.82
C ILE A 24 30.03 -11.80 9.85
N VAL A 25 30.10 -10.50 10.12
CA VAL A 25 28.92 -9.63 10.12
C VAL A 25 28.27 -9.57 8.74
N VAL A 26 29.05 -9.40 7.68
CA VAL A 26 28.51 -9.36 6.30
C VAL A 26 27.88 -10.71 5.92
N ILE A 27 28.47 -11.83 6.34
CA ILE A 27 27.90 -13.17 6.11
C ILE A 27 26.56 -13.32 6.81
N ILE A 28 26.46 -12.92 8.09
CA ILE A 28 25.23 -13.01 8.86
C ILE A 28 24.14 -12.12 8.23
N ILE A 29 24.47 -10.87 7.89
CA ILE A 29 23.53 -9.96 7.22
C ILE A 29 23.08 -10.54 5.87
N GLY A 30 23.99 -11.14 5.10
CA GLY A 30 23.64 -11.78 3.82
C GLY A 30 22.61 -12.91 3.96
N ILE A 31 22.71 -13.72 5.02
CA ILE A 31 21.72 -14.78 5.30
C ILE A 31 20.38 -14.16 5.75
N LEU A 32 20.43 -13.15 6.61
CA LEU A 32 19.22 -12.49 7.11
C LEU A 32 18.47 -11.75 6.01
N THR A 33 19.15 -11.08 5.09
CA THR A 33 18.50 -10.36 3.98
C THR A 33 17.87 -11.32 2.99
N ALA A 34 18.49 -12.47 2.71
CA ALA A 34 17.96 -13.47 1.79
C ALA A 34 16.56 -13.97 2.20
N VAL A 35 16.28 -14.07 3.50
CA VAL A 35 14.96 -14.48 4.02
C VAL A 35 14.10 -13.27 4.41
N GLY A 36 14.72 -12.21 4.93
CA GLY A 36 14.03 -11.04 5.47
C GLY A 36 13.32 -10.20 4.40
N VAL A 37 13.95 -10.02 3.23
CA VAL A 37 13.35 -9.22 2.13
C VAL A 37 12.05 -9.83 1.61
N PRO A 38 11.98 -11.12 1.18
CA PRO A 38 10.73 -11.68 0.68
C PRO A 38 9.61 -11.71 1.73
N LEU A 39 9.94 -11.96 3.00
CA LEU A 39 8.98 -11.90 4.10
C LEU A 39 8.42 -10.49 4.32
N TYR A 40 9.29 -9.48 4.28
CA TYR A 40 8.87 -8.09 4.42
C TYR A 40 7.97 -7.64 3.26
N LEU A 41 8.30 -8.02 2.02
CA LEU A 41 7.48 -7.71 0.84
C LEU A 41 6.08 -8.32 0.95
N GLY A 42 5.96 -9.56 1.41
CA GLY A 42 4.66 -10.20 1.69
C GLY A 42 3.84 -9.42 2.72
N TYR A 43 4.46 -9.00 3.83
CA TYR A 43 3.78 -8.21 4.85
C TYR A 43 3.29 -6.85 4.32
N VAL A 44 4.10 -6.17 3.51
CA VAL A 44 3.71 -4.91 2.86
C VAL A 44 2.56 -5.14 1.89
N LYS A 45 2.59 -6.21 1.09
CA LYS A 45 1.49 -6.58 0.17
C LYS A 45 0.19 -6.80 0.94
N ASP A 46 0.20 -7.54 2.04
CA ASP A 46 -1.01 -7.77 2.85
C ASP A 46 -1.57 -6.47 3.46
N ALA A 47 -0.68 -5.60 3.96
CA ALA A 47 -1.07 -4.28 4.45
C ALA A 47 -1.69 -3.41 3.35
N LYS A 48 -1.14 -3.49 2.13
CA LYS A 48 -1.68 -2.82 0.95
C LYS A 48 -3.06 -3.37 0.59
N VAL A 49 -3.24 -4.70 0.53
CA VAL A 49 -4.57 -5.32 0.29
C VAL A 49 -5.59 -4.86 1.32
N SER A 50 -5.22 -4.78 2.60
CA SER A 50 -6.11 -4.23 3.63
C SER A 50 -6.50 -2.77 3.35
N SER A 51 -5.56 -1.95 2.86
CA SER A 51 -5.86 -0.57 2.44
C SER A 51 -6.79 -0.52 1.24
N ALA A 52 -6.65 -1.43 0.27
CA ALA A 52 -7.55 -1.52 -0.88
C ALA A 52 -8.98 -1.80 -0.44
N LYS A 53 -9.17 -2.77 0.47
CA LYS A 53 -10.50 -3.10 1.03
C LYS A 53 -11.17 -1.89 1.70
N ALA A 54 -10.39 -1.08 2.42
CA ALA A 54 -10.92 0.12 3.07
C ALA A 54 -11.42 1.16 2.03
N VAL A 55 -10.65 1.37 0.95
CA VAL A 55 -11.02 2.29 -0.13
C VAL A 55 -12.23 1.77 -0.91
N ILE A 56 -12.26 0.47 -1.21
CA ILE A 56 -13.43 -0.19 -1.81
C ILE A 56 -14.67 0.01 -0.94
N GLY A 57 -14.56 -0.13 0.38
CA GLY A 57 -15.67 0.15 1.31
C GLY A 57 -16.18 1.59 1.21
N THR A 58 -15.30 2.57 1.02
CA THR A 58 -15.70 3.96 0.76
C THR A 58 -16.46 4.10 -0.55
N ILE A 59 -15.99 3.46 -1.63
CA ILE A 59 -16.63 3.47 -2.95
C ILE A 59 -18.03 2.83 -2.87
N VAL A 60 -18.13 1.66 -2.23
CA VAL A 60 -19.41 0.94 -2.04
C VAL A 60 -20.42 1.78 -1.27
N ASN A 61 -19.99 2.46 -0.22
CA ASN A 61 -20.87 3.36 0.53
C ASN A 61 -21.32 4.54 -0.32
N ALA A 62 -20.45 5.10 -1.15
CA ALA A 62 -20.81 6.16 -2.07
C ALA A 62 -21.81 5.69 -3.14
N GLU A 63 -21.61 4.49 -3.71
CA GLU A 63 -22.57 3.83 -4.62
C GLU A 63 -23.94 3.62 -3.96
N LYS A 64 -23.97 3.13 -2.71
CA LYS A 64 -25.21 2.96 -1.95
C LYS A 64 -25.94 4.30 -1.76
N VAL A 65 -25.22 5.37 -1.47
CA VAL A 65 -25.79 6.73 -1.35
C VAL A 65 -26.26 7.26 -2.70
N GLU A 66 -25.52 7.01 -3.78
CA GLU A 66 -25.89 7.45 -5.12
C GLU A 66 -27.14 6.73 -5.61
N HIS A 67 -27.23 5.42 -5.41
CA HIS A 67 -28.42 4.64 -5.72
C HIS A 67 -29.66 5.13 -4.94
N GLN A 68 -29.51 5.58 -3.70
CA GLN A 68 -30.62 6.18 -2.94
C GLN A 68 -31.09 7.52 -3.52
N LYS A 69 -30.21 8.28 -4.18
CA LYS A 69 -30.54 9.58 -4.79
C LYS A 69 -31.14 9.43 -6.18
N THR A 70 -30.56 8.54 -7.00
CA THR A 70 -30.87 8.47 -8.43
C THR A 70 -31.55 7.18 -8.85
N GLY A 71 -31.65 6.19 -7.97
CA GLY A 71 -32.24 4.88 -8.24
C GLY A 71 -31.35 3.96 -9.10
N SER A 72 -30.08 4.33 -9.32
CA SER A 72 -29.14 3.57 -10.14
C SER A 72 -27.72 3.66 -9.59
N PHE A 73 -26.96 2.58 -9.71
CA PHE A 73 -25.52 2.58 -9.48
C PHE A 73 -24.78 3.25 -10.66
N LYS A 74 -23.50 3.56 -10.49
CA LYS A 74 -22.70 4.27 -11.51
C LYS A 74 -21.46 3.47 -11.91
N GLU A 75 -21.22 3.41 -13.21
CA GLU A 75 -19.88 3.03 -13.67
C GLU A 75 -18.92 4.18 -13.40
N VAL A 76 -17.74 3.83 -12.89
CA VAL A 76 -16.67 4.79 -12.61
C VAL A 76 -15.38 4.27 -13.19
N THR A 77 -14.85 5.00 -14.16
CA THR A 77 -13.59 4.66 -14.81
C THR A 77 -12.39 5.07 -13.95
N THR A 78 -11.23 4.47 -14.21
CA THR A 78 -9.97 4.88 -13.57
C THR A 78 -9.68 6.36 -13.76
N GLU A 79 -9.92 6.90 -14.96
CA GLU A 79 -9.70 8.31 -15.26
C GLU A 79 -10.55 9.23 -14.38
N GLN A 80 -11.78 8.82 -14.04
CA GLN A 80 -12.66 9.59 -13.16
C GLN A 80 -12.23 9.54 -11.69
N PHE A 81 -11.57 8.47 -11.25
CA PHE A 81 -10.98 8.40 -9.91
C PHE A 81 -9.63 9.13 -9.81
N GLU A 82 -8.84 9.15 -10.88
CA GLU A 82 -7.53 9.81 -10.92
C GLU A 82 -7.61 11.31 -11.24
N GLY A 83 -8.64 11.73 -11.96
CA GLY A 83 -8.85 13.09 -12.44
C GLY A 83 -9.40 14.06 -11.40
N ASP A 84 -10.03 15.14 -11.88
CA ASP A 84 -10.72 16.10 -11.01
C ASP A 84 -11.88 15.40 -10.27
N PRO A 85 -11.95 15.44 -8.93
CA PRO A 85 -13.06 14.86 -8.16
C PRO A 85 -14.45 15.35 -8.59
N ALA A 86 -14.55 16.54 -9.21
CA ALA A 86 -15.81 17.03 -9.77
C ALA A 86 -16.34 16.16 -10.93
N ASN A 87 -15.48 15.40 -11.61
CA ASN A 87 -15.83 14.49 -12.70
C ASN A 87 -16.12 13.07 -12.22
N ASN A 88 -15.88 12.77 -10.93
CA ASN A 88 -16.25 11.49 -10.33
C ASN A 88 -17.77 11.47 -10.10
N PRO A 89 -18.53 10.56 -10.75
CA PRO A 89 -19.98 10.49 -10.61
C PRO A 89 -20.43 10.16 -9.18
N LEU A 90 -19.54 9.62 -8.35
CA LEU A 90 -19.82 9.34 -6.93
C LEU A 90 -19.57 10.54 -6.01
N GLY A 91 -18.97 11.62 -6.50
CA GLY A 91 -18.69 12.83 -5.72
C GLY A 91 -17.74 12.60 -4.54
N ILE A 92 -16.88 11.58 -4.63
CA ILE A 92 -15.85 11.26 -3.63
C ILE A 92 -14.44 11.56 -4.17
N ASP A 93 -13.52 11.96 -3.30
CA ASP A 93 -12.09 12.04 -3.61
C ASP A 93 -11.36 10.84 -2.99
N VAL A 94 -10.79 10.00 -3.85
CA VAL A 94 -9.99 8.82 -3.47
C VAL A 94 -8.59 8.86 -4.09
N ARG A 95 -8.11 10.03 -4.51
CA ARG A 95 -6.84 10.15 -5.25
C ARG A 95 -5.61 9.73 -4.45
N ASP A 96 -5.65 9.83 -3.12
CA ASP A 96 -4.56 9.28 -2.28
C ASP A 96 -4.44 7.76 -2.46
N ALA A 97 -5.56 7.07 -2.68
CA ALA A 97 -5.55 5.64 -2.98
C ALA A 97 -5.06 5.35 -4.40
N THR A 98 -5.31 6.25 -5.37
CA THR A 98 -4.93 6.03 -6.77
C THR A 98 -3.42 6.08 -7.03
N GLN A 99 -2.66 6.55 -6.04
CA GLN A 99 -1.20 6.43 -6.02
C GLN A 99 -0.71 4.99 -5.86
N PHE A 100 -1.54 4.12 -5.27
CA PHE A 100 -1.21 2.72 -4.97
C PHE A 100 -2.08 1.73 -5.75
N TRP A 101 -3.27 2.15 -6.17
CA TRP A 101 -4.28 1.30 -6.80
C TRP A 101 -4.83 1.93 -8.06
N THR A 102 -4.99 1.15 -9.11
CA THR A 102 -5.87 1.47 -10.23
C THR A 102 -7.28 1.03 -9.85
N LEU A 103 -8.21 1.98 -9.77
CA LEU A 103 -9.58 1.74 -9.30
C LEU A 103 -10.57 1.79 -10.47
N SER A 104 -11.62 0.97 -10.42
CA SER A 104 -12.77 1.07 -11.31
C SER A 104 -14.03 0.47 -10.68
N VAL A 105 -15.19 0.99 -11.09
CA VAL A 105 -16.50 0.38 -10.86
C VAL A 105 -17.06 -0.07 -12.19
N THR A 106 -17.28 -1.37 -12.33
CA THR A 106 -17.73 -2.05 -13.57
C THR A 106 -18.87 -3.01 -13.25
N ASP A 107 -19.36 -3.75 -14.26
CA ASP A 107 -20.45 -4.72 -14.12
C ASP A 107 -21.67 -4.11 -13.41
N VAL A 108 -22.00 -2.85 -13.76
CA VAL A 108 -23.05 -2.10 -13.10
C VAL A 108 -24.39 -2.43 -13.72
N ASP A 109 -25.33 -2.88 -12.89
CA ASP A 109 -26.70 -3.13 -13.30
C ASP A 109 -27.71 -2.60 -12.26
N ALA A 110 -28.97 -3.02 -12.33
CA ALA A 110 -30.02 -2.57 -11.40
C ALA A 110 -29.87 -3.16 -9.98
N ASP A 111 -29.16 -4.28 -9.90
CA ASP A 111 -29.07 -5.14 -8.73
C ASP A 111 -27.65 -5.20 -8.15
N GLY A 112 -26.62 -4.71 -8.83
CA GLY A 112 -25.25 -4.76 -8.32
C GLY A 112 -24.22 -3.98 -9.10
N PHE A 113 -22.99 -4.08 -8.62
CA PHE A 113 -21.78 -3.55 -9.25
C PHE A 113 -20.53 -4.24 -8.72
N LYS A 114 -19.45 -4.15 -9.48
CA LYS A 114 -18.13 -4.66 -9.10
C LYS A 114 -17.15 -3.51 -8.91
N VAL A 115 -16.49 -3.47 -7.76
CA VAL A 115 -15.36 -2.56 -7.50
C VAL A 115 -14.07 -3.34 -7.60
N THR A 116 -13.15 -2.85 -8.43
CA THR A 116 -11.83 -3.46 -8.63
C THR A 116 -10.75 -2.48 -8.21
N ALA A 117 -9.79 -2.97 -7.42
CA ALA A 117 -8.54 -2.30 -7.11
C ALA A 117 -7.37 -3.17 -7.57
N THR A 118 -6.72 -2.78 -8.67
CA THR A 118 -5.53 -3.45 -9.22
C THR A 118 -4.28 -2.72 -8.73
N GLY A 119 -3.24 -3.45 -8.34
CA GLY A 119 -2.00 -2.83 -7.87
C GLY A 119 -1.39 -1.89 -8.90
N LYS A 120 -0.82 -0.76 -8.46
CA LYS A 120 -0.20 0.20 -9.40
C LYS A 120 0.99 -0.43 -10.11
N ALA A 121 1.10 -0.17 -11.41
CA ALA A 121 2.23 -0.62 -12.22
C ALA A 121 3.59 -0.16 -11.64
N GLY A 122 4.58 -1.05 -11.67
CA GLY A 122 5.92 -0.82 -11.14
C GLY A 122 6.06 -1.07 -9.64
N THR A 123 5.07 -1.70 -9.00
CA THR A 123 5.12 -2.10 -7.59
C THR A 123 5.24 -3.62 -7.45
N ASP A 124 5.76 -4.11 -6.33
CA ASP A 124 5.86 -5.56 -6.03
C ASP A 124 4.50 -6.27 -5.90
N TYR A 125 3.40 -5.52 -6.01
CA TYR A 125 2.02 -6.01 -5.92
C TYR A 125 1.19 -5.59 -7.14
N GLU A 126 1.80 -5.21 -8.26
CA GLU A 126 1.10 -4.77 -9.47
C GLU A 126 0.12 -5.82 -10.03
N ASP A 127 0.46 -7.10 -9.91
CA ASP A 127 -0.40 -8.22 -10.32
C ASP A 127 -1.53 -8.53 -9.33
N THR A 128 -1.62 -7.78 -8.22
CA THR A 128 -2.63 -8.04 -7.19
C THR A 128 -3.92 -7.34 -7.53
N GLU A 129 -5.02 -8.09 -7.57
CA GLU A 129 -6.36 -7.52 -7.74
C GLU A 129 -7.21 -7.80 -6.52
N VAL A 130 -7.81 -6.75 -5.97
CA VAL A 130 -8.79 -6.84 -4.88
C VAL A 130 -10.14 -6.43 -5.44
N ILE A 131 -11.05 -7.40 -5.49
CA ILE A 131 -12.36 -7.23 -6.11
C ILE A 131 -13.43 -7.43 -5.05
N LEU A 132 -14.41 -6.53 -5.03
CA LEU A 132 -15.68 -6.74 -4.36
C LEU A 132 -16.79 -6.76 -5.41
N ASP A 133 -17.54 -7.87 -5.44
CA ASP A 133 -18.80 -7.96 -6.15
C ASP A 133 -19.95 -7.73 -5.16
N TYR A 134 -20.70 -6.65 -5.35
CA TYR A 134 -21.80 -6.24 -4.49
C TYR A 134 -23.14 -6.50 -5.17
N SER A 135 -24.05 -7.15 -4.46
CA SER A 135 -25.45 -7.28 -4.81
C SER A 135 -26.35 -6.53 -3.83
N ARG A 136 -27.41 -5.91 -4.35
CA ARG A 136 -28.46 -5.20 -3.62
C ARG A 136 -29.22 -6.08 -2.63
N SER A 137 -29.19 -7.40 -2.81
CA SER A 137 -29.65 -8.36 -1.80
C SER A 137 -28.87 -8.29 -0.48
N GLY A 138 -27.73 -7.57 -0.46
CA GLY A 138 -26.81 -7.47 0.66
C GLY A 138 -25.66 -8.47 0.61
N ASP A 139 -25.57 -9.26 -0.47
CA ASP A 139 -24.47 -10.20 -0.68
C ASP A 139 -23.23 -9.44 -1.16
N GLU A 140 -22.10 -9.70 -0.50
CA GLU A 140 -20.80 -9.11 -0.81
C GLU A 140 -19.78 -10.24 -0.95
N THR A 141 -19.21 -10.41 -2.14
CA THR A 141 -18.17 -11.42 -2.37
C THR A 141 -16.82 -10.76 -2.63
N TRP A 142 -15.83 -11.14 -1.83
CA TRP A 142 -14.46 -10.65 -1.94
C TRP A 142 -13.60 -11.66 -2.67
N THR A 143 -12.92 -11.21 -3.73
CA THR A 143 -11.92 -12.00 -4.45
C THR A 143 -10.59 -11.27 -4.40
N ILE A 144 -9.51 -12.01 -4.14
CA ILE A 144 -8.14 -11.50 -4.20
C ILE A 144 -7.35 -12.44 -5.11
N SER A 145 -6.72 -11.92 -6.16
CA SER A 145 -5.82 -12.65 -7.05
C SER A 145 -4.43 -12.03 -7.09
#